data_AF-A0AAN8W0R0-F1
#
_entry.id   AF-A0AAN8W0R0-F1
#
_cell.length_a   1.000
_cell.length_b   1.000
_cell.length_c   1.000
_cell.angle_alpha   90.00
_cell.angle_beta   90.00
_cell.angle_gamma   90.00
#
_symmetry.space_group_name_H-M   'P 1'
#
loop_
_entity.id
_entity.type
_entity.pdbx_description
1 polymer ?
#
loop_
_entity_poly.entity_id
_entity_poly.type
_entity_poly.pdbx_seq_one_letter_code
_entity_poly.pdbx_strand_id
1 'polypeptide(L)'
;MATSSHCYWGLFFLVSQFFAHSVSTPHVYIVYLGLNRINNPILTTKFHIQLLSNVFASQEDAKQSMLYSYKHSFSGFSAKLNSTQATTLASNDPKLLKIPIPLLPSAHETGKINIVKGIADTRGVIAVVRSRIMRLHTTRSWDFVGLTVDNSEVTPLQLTYGDDVIVGVLDTGIWPESESFKEEPCLGPIPSSWKGKCVQGEEFDPKKACNRKLIGARYYLSGFEEEFGPVNADGKTEYQSPRDFIGHGTHTASTAVGSIVRNVSFFGLGQGTARGGAPRARLAVYKVCWNENNEGMCAEADVLKGFDDALHDGVHVISVSFGVTPPLAPFLNWTADIGSFHAMQLGVSVVFSAGNDGPDPSLVQNVAPWAISVAASSVDRAFPTEILVNGSLLIMVLFLFLHTIEIADLDFSNPLKAGYM
;
A
#
# COMPACT_ATOMS: atom_id res chain seq x y z
N MET A 1 60.46 -27.40 -45.07
CA MET A 1 60.17 -26.84 -46.41
C MET A 1 58.66 -26.68 -46.47
N ALA A 2 58.03 -25.52 -46.62
CA ALA A 2 58.38 -24.29 -47.33
C ALA A 2 57.70 -23.08 -46.61
N THR A 3 58.40 -21.94 -46.45
CA THR A 3 58.09 -20.61 -47.07
C THR A 3 56.89 -19.87 -46.47
N SER A 4 56.91 -18.59 -46.11
CA SER A 4 57.94 -17.54 -46.24
C SER A 4 57.62 -16.35 -45.32
N SER A 5 58.65 -15.89 -44.63
CA SER A 5 59.14 -14.50 -44.45
C SER A 5 58.21 -13.32 -44.14
N HIS A 6 58.71 -12.60 -43.12
CA HIS A 6 58.28 -11.38 -42.45
C HIS A 6 58.40 -10.05 -43.23
N CYS A 7 57.74 -9.04 -42.63
CA CYS A 7 58.21 -7.67 -42.34
C CYS A 7 57.96 -6.54 -43.35
N TYR A 8 57.03 -5.64 -42.99
CA TYR A 8 57.24 -4.20 -42.78
C TYR A 8 56.28 -3.80 -41.62
N TRP A 9 56.75 -3.42 -40.42
CA TRP A 9 56.96 -2.02 -39.96
C TRP A 9 55.81 -1.10 -40.42
N GLY A 10 54.94 -0.52 -39.60
CA GLY A 10 55.09 0.12 -38.29
C GLY A 10 54.38 1.50 -38.37
N LEU A 11 53.86 2.00 -37.23
CA LEU A 11 53.28 3.35 -37.00
C LEU A 11 51.84 3.58 -37.55
N PHE A 12 50.84 4.09 -36.84
CA PHE A 12 50.77 4.88 -35.60
C PHE A 12 49.40 4.72 -34.93
N PHE A 13 49.44 4.56 -33.61
CA PHE A 13 48.47 4.94 -32.58
C PHE A 13 47.34 5.90 -32.97
N LEU A 14 46.08 5.52 -32.69
CA LEU A 14 45.15 6.22 -31.75
C LEU A 14 43.72 5.71 -31.98
N VAL A 15 43.32 4.64 -31.30
CA VAL A 15 42.00 4.55 -30.66
C VAL A 15 42.12 3.59 -29.47
N SER A 16 42.72 4.06 -28.39
CA SER A 16 42.43 3.50 -27.06
C SER A 16 41.29 4.31 -26.46
N GLN A 17 40.05 3.82 -26.56
CA GLN A 17 38.99 4.27 -25.66
C GLN A 17 38.11 3.08 -25.23
N PHE A 18 38.43 2.62 -24.02
CA PHE A 18 37.48 2.28 -22.96
C PHE A 18 36.18 1.57 -23.38
N PHE A 19 36.21 0.24 -23.38
CA PHE A 19 35.02 -0.56 -23.11
C PHE A 19 34.67 -0.47 -21.60
N ALA A 20 33.95 0.58 -21.21
CA ALA A 20 33.27 0.61 -19.92
C ALA A 20 32.13 -0.42 -19.95
N HIS A 21 32.31 -1.55 -19.26
CA HIS A 21 31.24 -2.51 -19.06
C HIS A 21 30.22 -1.92 -18.08
N SER A 22 29.00 -1.61 -18.55
CA SER A 22 27.91 -1.19 -17.66
C SER A 22 27.43 -2.38 -16.83
N VAL A 23 27.61 -2.33 -15.52
CA VAL A 23 27.06 -3.34 -14.59
C VAL A 23 25.58 -3.00 -14.34
N SER A 24 24.66 -3.84 -14.82
CA SER A 24 23.22 -3.63 -14.69
C SER A 24 22.74 -4.01 -13.27
N THR A 25 22.17 -3.05 -12.53
CA THR A 25 21.72 -3.25 -11.13
C THR A 25 20.42 -4.06 -11.05
N PRO A 26 20.35 -5.10 -10.19
CA PRO A 26 19.19 -5.97 -10.09
C PRO A 26 18.03 -5.31 -9.32
N HIS A 27 16.82 -5.43 -9.86
CA HIS A 27 15.56 -4.99 -9.26
C HIS A 27 14.59 -6.15 -9.11
N VAL A 28 13.59 -6.02 -8.23
CA VAL A 28 12.55 -7.04 -8.11
C VAL A 28 11.55 -6.89 -9.26
N TYR A 29 11.44 -7.94 -10.07
CA TYR A 29 10.45 -8.06 -11.13
C TYR A 29 9.51 -9.22 -10.81
N ILE A 30 8.24 -9.04 -11.18
CA ILE A 30 7.18 -10.05 -11.14
C ILE A 30 7.00 -10.57 -12.57
N VAL A 31 7.20 -11.87 -12.75
CA VAL A 31 7.00 -12.61 -14.00
C VAL A 31 5.71 -13.38 -13.88
N TYR A 32 4.68 -12.97 -14.62
CA TYR A 32 3.35 -13.55 -14.59
C TYR A 32 3.14 -14.49 -15.78
N LEU A 33 2.69 -15.72 -15.51
CA LEU A 33 2.54 -16.81 -16.49
C LEU A 33 1.06 -17.24 -16.69
N GLY A 34 0.11 -16.63 -15.98
CA GLY A 34 -1.32 -16.96 -16.09
C GLY A 34 -1.78 -18.03 -15.12
N LEU A 35 -2.86 -18.76 -15.44
CA LEU A 35 -3.42 -19.82 -14.57
C LEU A 35 -2.41 -20.95 -14.32
N ASN A 36 -2.34 -21.42 -13.07
CA ASN A 36 -1.49 -22.58 -12.76
C ASN A 36 -2.13 -23.87 -13.27
N ARG A 37 -1.46 -24.53 -14.23
CA ARG A 37 -1.90 -25.82 -14.81
C ARG A 37 -1.17 -27.02 -14.21
N ILE A 38 -0.13 -26.78 -13.41
CA ILE A 38 0.65 -27.80 -12.73
C ILE A 38 0.07 -27.85 -11.31
N ASN A 39 -0.96 -28.67 -11.08
CA ASN A 39 -1.66 -28.81 -9.79
C ASN A 39 -0.78 -29.47 -8.69
N ASN A 40 0.52 -29.25 -8.73
CA ASN A 40 1.51 -29.70 -7.78
C ASN A 40 2.49 -28.53 -7.51
N PRO A 41 2.46 -27.91 -6.30
CA PRO A 41 3.29 -26.76 -5.96
C PRO A 41 4.80 -26.99 -6.08
N ILE A 42 5.27 -28.21 -5.82
CA ILE A 42 6.69 -28.57 -5.89
C ILE A 42 7.14 -28.60 -7.35
N LEU A 43 6.36 -29.23 -8.23
CA LEU A 43 6.64 -29.27 -9.66
C LEU A 43 6.53 -27.88 -10.30
N THR A 44 5.56 -27.07 -9.87
CA THR A 44 5.38 -25.69 -10.33
C THR A 44 6.56 -24.81 -9.97
N THR A 45 7.07 -24.93 -8.75
CA THR A 45 8.27 -24.20 -8.31
C THR A 45 9.52 -24.64 -9.06
N LYS A 46 9.68 -25.96 -9.29
CA LYS A 46 10.78 -26.47 -10.14
C LYS A 46 10.69 -25.90 -11.56
N PHE A 47 9.49 -25.81 -12.12
CA PHE A 47 9.26 -25.19 -13.42
C PHE A 47 9.61 -23.69 -13.44
N HIS A 48 9.22 -22.92 -12.43
CA HIS A 48 9.60 -21.50 -12.33
C HIS A 48 11.11 -21.30 -12.23
N ILE A 49 11.80 -22.09 -11.41
CA ILE A 49 13.27 -22.06 -11.29
C ILE A 49 13.91 -22.41 -12.64
N GLN A 50 13.37 -23.40 -13.35
CA GLN A 50 13.86 -23.78 -14.67
C GLN A 50 13.63 -22.66 -15.70
N LEU A 51 12.47 -22.00 -15.68
CA LEU A 51 12.19 -20.87 -16.56
C LEU A 51 13.13 -19.69 -16.26
N LEU A 52 13.32 -19.38 -14.98
CA LEU A 52 14.22 -18.35 -14.50
C LEU A 52 15.69 -18.65 -14.83
N SER A 53 16.11 -19.92 -14.78
CA SER A 53 17.50 -20.31 -15.06
C SER A 53 17.95 -19.99 -16.49
N ASN A 54 17.03 -19.80 -17.43
CA ASN A 54 17.37 -19.42 -18.81
C ASN A 54 18.00 -18.02 -18.90
N VAL A 55 17.82 -17.17 -17.89
CA VAL A 55 18.42 -15.84 -17.83
C VAL A 55 19.53 -15.72 -16.77
N PHE A 56 19.95 -16.82 -16.16
CA PHE A 56 21.05 -16.89 -15.20
C PHE A 56 22.15 -17.87 -15.66
N ALA A 57 23.36 -17.70 -15.15
CA ALA A 57 24.50 -18.58 -15.51
C ALA A 57 24.39 -19.98 -14.87
N SER A 58 23.72 -20.09 -13.72
CA SER A 58 23.47 -21.35 -13.04
C SER A 58 22.04 -21.41 -12.46
N GLN A 59 21.56 -22.63 -12.21
CA GLN A 59 20.26 -22.84 -11.59
C GLN A 59 20.24 -22.38 -10.12
N GLU A 60 21.39 -22.44 -9.46
CA GLU A 60 21.60 -21.99 -8.08
C GLU A 60 21.47 -20.46 -7.98
N ASP A 61 22.03 -19.70 -8.93
CA ASP A 61 21.88 -18.24 -8.98
C ASP A 61 20.42 -17.83 -9.23
N ALA A 62 19.72 -18.57 -10.09
CA ALA A 62 18.29 -18.38 -10.31
C ALA A 62 17.48 -18.61 -9.03
N LYS A 63 17.78 -19.67 -8.27
CA LYS A 63 17.14 -19.94 -6.96
C LYS A 63 17.40 -18.82 -5.96
N GLN A 64 18.63 -18.30 -5.90
CA GLN A 64 19.00 -17.22 -4.97
C GLN A 64 18.40 -15.86 -5.37
N SER A 65 18.18 -15.63 -6.66
CA SER A 65 17.54 -14.42 -7.16
C SER A 65 16.01 -14.44 -6.97
N MET A 66 15.40 -15.62 -7.00
CA MET A 66 13.96 -15.78 -6.84
C MET A 66 13.52 -15.46 -5.40
N LEU A 67 12.67 -14.46 -5.26
CA LEU A 67 12.09 -14.08 -3.97
C LEU A 67 10.86 -14.94 -3.65
N TYR A 68 9.95 -15.07 -4.62
CA TYR A 68 8.72 -15.84 -4.44
C TYR A 68 8.36 -16.61 -5.71
N SER A 69 7.78 -17.79 -5.52
CA SER A 69 7.22 -18.65 -6.56
C SER A 69 5.71 -18.78 -6.33
N TYR A 70 4.91 -18.14 -7.20
CA TYR A 70 3.45 -18.13 -7.15
C TYR A 70 2.93 -19.39 -7.83
N LYS A 71 2.49 -20.38 -7.04
CA LYS A 71 2.37 -21.79 -7.45
C LYS A 71 1.03 -22.46 -7.11
N HIS A 72 0.04 -21.65 -6.73
CA HIS A 72 -1.24 -22.14 -6.20
C HIS A 72 -2.39 -21.70 -7.11
N SER A 73 -2.74 -20.41 -7.12
CA SER A 73 -3.88 -19.86 -7.86
C SER A 73 -3.54 -19.49 -9.32
N PHE A 74 -2.36 -18.92 -9.51
CA PHE A 74 -1.76 -18.55 -10.79
C PHE A 74 -0.28 -18.93 -10.77
N SER A 75 0.33 -19.04 -11.95
CA SER A 75 1.73 -19.38 -12.16
C SER A 75 2.53 -18.11 -12.42
N GLY A 76 3.66 -17.99 -11.74
CA GLY A 76 4.57 -16.86 -11.87
C GLY A 76 5.62 -16.85 -10.76
N PHE A 77 6.54 -15.91 -10.81
CA PHE A 77 7.53 -15.73 -9.75
C PHE A 77 7.98 -14.28 -9.67
N SER A 78 8.47 -13.86 -8.51
CA SER A 78 9.24 -12.62 -8.38
C SER A 78 10.71 -12.92 -8.17
N ALA A 79 11.58 -12.17 -8.82
CA ALA A 79 13.02 -12.37 -8.75
C ALA A 79 13.78 -11.05 -8.88
N LYS A 80 14.98 -11.00 -8.31
CA LYS A 80 15.94 -9.90 -8.48
C LYS A 80 16.61 -10.02 -9.84
N LEU A 81 16.06 -9.36 -10.84
CA LEU A 81 16.54 -9.38 -12.22
C LEU A 81 17.19 -8.07 -12.60
N ASN A 82 18.22 -8.15 -13.42
CA ASN A 82 18.66 -6.99 -14.18
C ASN A 82 17.74 -6.77 -15.40
N SER A 83 17.83 -5.59 -16.01
CA SER A 83 16.89 -5.18 -17.07
C SER A 83 16.98 -6.07 -18.31
N THR A 84 18.17 -6.59 -18.64
CA THR A 84 18.37 -7.52 -19.76
C THR A 84 17.68 -8.85 -19.49
N GLN A 85 17.81 -9.39 -18.28
CA GLN A 85 17.15 -10.62 -17.86
C GLN A 85 15.62 -10.46 -17.89
N ALA A 86 15.10 -9.35 -17.37
CA ALA A 86 13.67 -9.05 -17.40
C ALA A 86 13.12 -8.93 -18.83
N THR A 87 13.86 -8.27 -19.73
CA THR A 87 13.47 -8.11 -21.13
C THR A 87 13.50 -9.44 -21.89
N THR A 88 14.52 -10.27 -21.64
CA THR A 88 14.63 -11.62 -22.23
C THR A 88 13.51 -12.55 -21.76
N LEU A 89 13.01 -12.39 -20.53
CA LEU A 89 11.83 -13.12 -20.06
C LEU A 89 10.53 -12.56 -20.65
N ALA A 90 10.47 -11.26 -20.94
CA ALA A 90 9.29 -10.61 -21.52
C ALA A 90 9.16 -10.86 -23.03
N SER A 91 10.27 -11.11 -23.73
CA SER A 91 10.23 -11.56 -25.11
C SER A 91 9.72 -13.00 -25.14
N ASN A 92 8.70 -13.28 -25.95
CA ASN A 92 8.16 -14.63 -26.18
C ASN A 92 9.16 -15.52 -26.96
N ASP A 93 10.39 -15.66 -26.46
CA ASP A 93 11.49 -16.37 -27.12
C ASP A 93 11.13 -17.87 -27.28
N PRO A 94 11.22 -18.42 -28.51
CA PRO A 94 10.99 -19.84 -28.81
C PRO A 94 11.78 -20.83 -27.92
N LYS A 95 12.89 -20.41 -27.30
CA LYS A 95 13.65 -21.24 -26.35
C LYS A 95 12.96 -21.39 -24.99
N LEU A 96 12.27 -20.36 -24.50
CA LEU A 96 11.50 -20.39 -23.24
C LEU A 96 10.22 -21.22 -23.38
N LEU A 97 9.69 -21.30 -24.61
CA LEU A 97 8.48 -22.04 -25.00
C LEU A 97 8.65 -23.57 -25.09
N LYS A 98 9.89 -24.09 -25.00
CA LYS A 98 10.22 -25.51 -25.17
C LYS A 98 10.39 -26.29 -23.86
N ILE A 99 10.20 -25.66 -22.70
CA ILE A 99 10.30 -26.35 -21.40
C ILE A 99 9.11 -27.31 -21.26
N PRO A 100 9.32 -28.63 -21.15
CA PRO A 100 8.23 -29.58 -21.00
C PRO A 100 7.53 -29.39 -19.65
N ILE A 101 6.21 -29.20 -19.66
CA ILE A 101 5.40 -29.30 -18.44
C ILE A 101 5.36 -30.78 -18.02
N PRO A 102 5.59 -31.15 -16.75
CA PRO A 102 5.41 -32.52 -16.30
C PRO A 102 3.93 -32.94 -16.50
N LEU A 103 3.65 -33.82 -17.45
CA LEU A 103 2.33 -34.42 -17.63
C LEU A 103 2.10 -35.44 -16.52
N LEU A 104 1.08 -35.23 -15.69
CA LEU A 104 0.54 -36.28 -14.80
C LEU A 104 -0.61 -37.03 -15.51
N PRO A 105 -0.76 -38.35 -15.26
CA PRO A 105 -1.64 -39.20 -16.04
C PRO A 105 -3.12 -38.93 -15.78
N SER A 106 -3.87 -38.93 -16.87
CA SER A 106 -5.31 -38.76 -16.99
C SER A 106 -6.11 -39.72 -16.08
N ALA A 107 -6.93 -39.16 -15.19
CA ALA A 107 -8.07 -39.87 -14.62
C ALA A 107 -9.32 -39.56 -15.46
N HIS A 108 -9.91 -40.62 -16.00
CA HIS A 108 -11.20 -40.69 -16.68
C HIS A 108 -12.31 -39.97 -15.88
N GLU A 109 -13.11 -39.12 -16.54
CA GLU A 109 -14.51 -39.46 -16.81
C GLU A 109 -15.18 -38.48 -17.80
N THR A 110 -16.08 -39.08 -18.56
CA THR A 110 -16.98 -38.52 -19.56
C THR A 110 -18.03 -37.60 -18.95
N GLY A 111 -18.21 -36.40 -19.49
CA GLY A 111 -19.39 -35.58 -19.22
C GLY A 111 -19.25 -34.12 -19.67
N LYS A 112 -19.82 -33.79 -20.83
CA LYS A 112 -19.78 -32.46 -21.47
C LYS A 112 -20.36 -31.36 -20.57
N ILE A 113 -19.59 -30.29 -20.34
CA ILE A 113 -20.10 -28.92 -20.24
C ILE A 113 -19.17 -28.01 -21.04
N ASN A 114 -19.70 -27.39 -22.10
CA ASN A 114 -19.00 -26.38 -22.90
C ASN A 114 -19.09 -25.01 -22.20
N ILE A 115 -17.96 -24.49 -21.72
CA ILE A 115 -17.80 -23.05 -21.37
C ILE A 115 -16.44 -22.57 -21.90
N VAL A 116 -16.51 -21.59 -22.81
CA VAL A 116 -15.47 -20.63 -23.25
C VAL A 116 -14.18 -21.21 -23.87
N LYS A 117 -14.24 -21.38 -25.19
CA LYS A 117 -13.08 -21.53 -26.07
C LYS A 117 -12.63 -20.11 -26.48
N GLY A 118 -11.66 -19.52 -25.77
CA GLY A 118 -11.21 -18.15 -26.08
C GLY A 118 -9.83 -17.71 -25.57
N ILE A 119 -9.26 -18.29 -24.50
CA ILE A 119 -7.92 -17.91 -24.00
C ILE A 119 -7.11 -19.18 -23.61
N ALA A 120 -7.25 -20.25 -24.39
CA ALA A 120 -6.69 -21.55 -24.00
C ALA A 120 -5.26 -21.82 -24.49
N ASP A 121 -4.64 -20.96 -25.32
CA ASP A 121 -3.44 -21.38 -26.09
C ASP A 121 -2.26 -20.38 -26.14
N THR A 122 -2.12 -19.46 -25.18
CA THR A 122 -0.87 -18.69 -25.03
C THR A 122 0.11 -19.44 -24.14
N ARG A 123 1.10 -20.07 -24.77
CA ARG A 123 2.32 -20.57 -24.11
C ARG A 123 3.23 -19.36 -23.85
N GLY A 124 3.79 -19.21 -22.64
CA GLY A 124 4.85 -18.23 -22.37
C GLY A 124 4.53 -17.21 -21.26
N VAL A 125 5.52 -16.34 -21.02
CA VAL A 125 5.46 -15.25 -20.03
C VAL A 125 4.45 -14.19 -20.49
N ILE A 126 3.41 -13.96 -19.70
CA ILE A 126 2.32 -13.02 -20.02
C ILE A 126 2.73 -11.58 -19.73
N ALA A 127 3.41 -11.36 -18.62
CA ALA A 127 3.91 -10.04 -18.25
C ALA A 127 5.18 -10.13 -17.39
N VAL A 128 6.09 -9.18 -17.57
CA VAL A 128 7.21 -8.94 -16.65
C VAL A 128 7.10 -7.50 -16.16
N VAL A 129 6.81 -7.34 -14.88
CA VAL A 129 6.48 -6.03 -14.29
C VAL A 129 7.42 -5.77 -13.11
N ARG A 130 8.10 -4.62 -13.10
CA ARG A 130 8.93 -4.21 -11.96
C ARG A 130 8.03 -3.95 -10.74
N SER A 131 8.35 -4.56 -9.60
CA SER A 131 7.60 -4.41 -8.34
C SER A 131 7.71 -2.98 -7.78
N ARG A 132 6.65 -2.48 -7.14
CA ARG A 132 6.56 -1.10 -6.61
C ARG A 132 5.84 -1.06 -5.25
N ILE A 133 6.13 -0.02 -4.47
CA ILE A 133 5.48 0.32 -3.19
C ILE A 133 4.44 1.44 -3.43
N MET A 134 3.29 1.41 -2.74
CA MET A 134 2.13 2.30 -2.97
C MET A 134 1.86 3.27 -1.79
N ARG A 135 1.23 4.44 -2.03
CA ARG A 135 0.79 5.44 -1.01
C ARG A 135 -0.51 6.21 -1.39
N LEU A 136 -1.22 6.75 -0.37
CA LEU A 136 -2.64 7.18 -0.33
C LEU A 136 -2.96 8.62 -0.84
N HIS A 137 -4.23 8.94 -1.18
CA HIS A 137 -4.69 10.19 -1.85
C HIS A 137 -5.80 10.98 -1.11
N THR A 138 -5.78 12.34 -1.12
CA THR A 138 -6.99 13.19 -0.88
C THR A 138 -6.92 14.65 -1.41
N THR A 139 -7.04 14.84 -2.73
CA THR A 139 -7.39 16.17 -3.35
C THR A 139 -8.27 16.05 -4.61
N ARG A 140 -8.71 14.84 -4.95
CA ARG A 140 -9.55 14.53 -6.14
C ARG A 140 -10.62 13.49 -5.84
N SER A 141 -10.38 12.61 -4.89
CA SER A 141 -11.25 11.48 -4.54
C SER A 141 -12.71 11.89 -4.35
N TRP A 142 -12.96 13.02 -3.68
CA TRP A 142 -14.32 13.47 -3.42
C TRP A 142 -15.04 14.09 -4.61
N ASP A 143 -14.34 14.85 -5.45
CA ASP A 143 -14.91 15.34 -6.72
C ASP A 143 -15.18 14.18 -7.68
N PHE A 144 -14.31 13.16 -7.67
CA PHE A 144 -14.46 11.95 -8.48
C PHE A 144 -15.74 11.18 -8.14
N VAL A 145 -16.17 11.16 -6.88
CA VAL A 145 -17.45 10.56 -6.46
C VAL A 145 -18.63 11.54 -6.50
N GLY A 146 -18.45 12.71 -7.11
CA GLY A 146 -19.52 13.70 -7.32
C GLY A 146 -19.90 14.53 -6.09
N LEU A 147 -19.08 14.53 -5.03
CA LEU A 147 -19.29 15.33 -3.82
C LEU A 147 -18.44 16.61 -3.89
N THR A 148 -18.78 17.51 -4.80
CA THR A 148 -18.11 18.80 -4.95
C THR A 148 -18.46 19.75 -3.80
N VAL A 149 -17.49 20.56 -3.38
CA VAL A 149 -17.73 21.66 -2.44
C VAL A 149 -18.06 22.89 -3.26
N ASP A 150 -19.33 23.09 -3.59
CA ASP A 150 -19.77 24.29 -4.29
C ASP A 150 -20.00 25.44 -3.30
N ASN A 151 -19.43 26.61 -3.59
CA ASN A 151 -19.60 27.83 -2.77
C ASN A 151 -20.84 28.64 -3.17
N SER A 152 -21.56 28.23 -4.22
CA SER A 152 -22.71 28.93 -4.76
C SER A 152 -23.94 28.03 -4.79
N GLU A 153 -24.93 28.43 -3.99
CA GLU A 153 -26.33 27.99 -3.98
C GLU A 153 -26.67 26.65 -3.29
N VAL A 154 -27.33 26.81 -2.14
CA VAL A 154 -28.23 25.87 -1.45
C VAL A 154 -27.79 24.42 -1.53
N THR A 155 -26.83 24.04 -0.70
CA THR A 155 -26.60 22.62 -0.36
C THR A 155 -27.91 22.01 0.14
N PRO A 156 -28.48 20.98 -0.53
CA PRO A 156 -29.62 20.25 0.02
C PRO A 156 -29.35 19.83 1.47
N LEU A 157 -30.37 19.83 2.33
CA LEU A 157 -30.28 19.48 3.76
C LEU A 157 -29.57 18.14 4.09
N GLN A 158 -29.31 17.30 3.09
CA GLN A 158 -28.50 16.07 3.17
C GLN A 158 -26.97 16.33 3.19
N LEU A 159 -26.53 17.60 3.12
CA LEU A 159 -25.13 18.04 2.95
C LEU A 159 -24.65 19.00 4.06
N THR A 160 -25.05 18.79 5.33
CA THR A 160 -24.44 19.54 6.45
C THR A 160 -22.98 19.17 6.71
N TYR A 161 -22.30 18.49 5.77
CA TYR A 161 -20.91 18.07 5.86
C TYR A 161 -20.58 17.30 7.16
N GLY A 162 -21.60 16.65 7.74
CA GLY A 162 -21.53 15.91 9.00
C GLY A 162 -21.59 16.78 10.26
N ASP A 163 -22.15 18.00 10.21
CA ASP A 163 -22.34 18.84 11.40
C ASP A 163 -22.93 18.02 12.56
N ASP A 164 -22.31 18.14 13.75
CA ASP A 164 -22.62 17.43 15.00
C ASP A 164 -22.54 15.90 14.98
N VAL A 165 -22.12 15.29 13.87
CA VAL A 165 -21.68 13.89 13.84
C VAL A 165 -20.28 13.80 14.45
N ILE A 166 -20.04 12.72 15.20
CA ILE A 166 -18.75 12.45 15.86
C ILE A 166 -18.24 11.14 15.29
N VAL A 167 -17.10 11.21 14.59
CA VAL A 167 -16.43 10.04 14.01
C VAL A 167 -15.29 9.63 14.92
N GLY A 168 -15.37 8.40 15.45
CA GLY A 168 -14.29 7.73 16.17
C GLY A 168 -13.32 7.08 15.18
N VAL A 169 -12.02 7.28 15.37
CA VAL A 169 -10.97 6.63 14.58
C VAL A 169 -10.11 5.79 15.52
N LEU A 170 -10.11 4.46 15.30
CA LEU A 170 -9.22 3.52 15.98
C LEU A 170 -8.04 3.23 15.04
N ASP A 171 -6.85 3.72 15.37
CA ASP A 171 -5.69 3.71 14.48
C ASP A 171 -4.37 3.97 15.25
N THR A 172 -3.32 4.48 14.60
CA THR A 172 -2.00 4.81 15.16
C THR A 172 -1.93 6.15 15.91
N GLY A 173 -3.05 6.85 16.05
CA GLY A 173 -3.14 8.14 16.74
C GLY A 173 -3.44 9.30 15.82
N ILE A 174 -3.07 10.51 16.23
CA ILE A 174 -3.28 11.74 15.46
C ILE A 174 -2.10 12.72 15.54
N TRP A 175 -1.82 13.44 14.45
CA TRP A 175 -0.95 14.62 14.46
C TRP A 175 -1.81 15.90 14.57
N PRO A 176 -2.06 16.41 15.79
CA PRO A 176 -3.09 17.44 16.02
C PRO A 176 -2.77 18.79 15.38
N GLU A 177 -1.49 19.11 15.12
CA GLU A 177 -1.08 20.37 14.48
C GLU A 177 -1.35 20.41 12.98
N SER A 178 -1.80 19.30 12.37
CA SER A 178 -2.16 19.31 10.95
C SER A 178 -3.30 20.30 10.67
N GLU A 179 -3.16 21.08 9.60
CA GLU A 179 -4.21 21.99 9.12
C GLU A 179 -5.55 21.30 8.84
N SER A 180 -5.54 19.98 8.65
CA SER A 180 -6.75 19.17 8.46
C SER A 180 -7.59 19.04 9.74
N PHE A 181 -7.04 19.34 10.92
CA PHE A 181 -7.73 19.25 12.21
C PHE A 181 -7.89 20.61 12.89
N LYS A 182 -7.67 21.69 12.14
CA LYS A 182 -8.01 23.02 12.62
C LYS A 182 -9.52 23.15 12.79
N GLU A 183 -9.86 23.91 13.82
CA GLU A 183 -11.22 24.34 14.08
C GLU A 183 -11.64 25.39 13.04
N GLU A 184 -12.62 25.05 12.20
CA GLU A 184 -13.25 26.04 11.31
C GLU A 184 -14.18 26.97 12.10
N PRO A 185 -14.27 28.27 11.73
CA PRO A 185 -15.10 29.24 12.46
C PRO A 185 -16.59 28.89 12.55
N CYS A 186 -17.10 28.08 11.62
CA CYS A 186 -18.49 27.65 11.56
C CYS A 186 -18.83 26.51 12.55
N LEU A 187 -17.83 25.85 13.15
CA LEU A 187 -18.08 24.76 14.10
C LEU A 187 -18.73 25.31 15.38
N GLY A 188 -19.93 24.84 15.68
CA GLY A 188 -20.61 25.12 16.94
C GLY A 188 -19.85 24.57 18.16
N PRO A 189 -20.32 24.84 19.40
CA PRO A 189 -19.77 24.22 20.60
C PRO A 189 -19.74 22.69 20.50
N ILE A 190 -18.88 22.04 21.29
CA ILE A 190 -18.84 20.58 21.36
C ILE A 190 -20.21 20.07 21.84
N PRO A 191 -20.82 19.06 21.18
CA PRO A 191 -22.12 18.54 21.58
C PRO A 191 -22.15 18.12 23.05
N SER A 192 -23.20 18.50 23.78
CA SER A 192 -23.32 18.20 25.22
C SER A 192 -23.49 16.70 25.53
N SER A 193 -23.83 15.89 24.52
CA SER A 193 -23.87 14.44 24.60
C SER A 193 -22.49 13.78 24.63
N TRP A 194 -21.45 14.50 24.19
CA TRP A 194 -20.07 13.99 24.15
C TRP A 194 -19.51 13.82 25.56
N LYS A 195 -18.98 12.64 25.86
CA LYS A 195 -18.40 12.31 27.18
C LYS A 195 -16.91 12.01 27.13
N GLY A 196 -16.32 12.00 25.94
CA GLY A 196 -14.90 11.72 25.77
C GLY A 196 -14.01 12.86 26.24
N LYS A 197 -12.71 12.56 26.28
CA LYS A 197 -11.68 13.47 26.78
C LYS A 197 -10.42 13.40 25.92
N CYS A 198 -9.58 14.40 26.08
CA CYS A 198 -8.22 14.37 25.57
C CYS A 198 -7.26 14.04 26.70
N VAL A 199 -6.60 12.89 26.58
CA VAL A 199 -5.66 12.37 27.57
C VAL A 199 -4.28 12.95 27.28
N GLN A 200 -3.64 13.47 28.33
CA GLN A 200 -2.28 13.97 28.26
C GLN A 200 -1.30 12.81 28.06
N GLY A 201 -0.24 13.06 27.32
CA GLY A 201 0.90 12.14 27.21
C GLY A 201 2.13 12.84 26.66
N GLU A 202 3.12 12.06 26.28
CA GLU A 202 4.33 12.54 25.62
C GLU A 202 4.03 13.42 24.39
N GLU A 203 4.58 14.63 24.37
CA GLU A 203 4.36 15.66 23.34
C GLU A 203 2.88 15.91 22.98
N PHE A 204 1.96 15.64 23.92
CA PHE A 204 0.53 15.83 23.71
C PHE A 204 -0.08 16.57 24.91
N ASP A 205 -0.18 17.89 24.78
CA ASP A 205 -0.89 18.75 25.72
C ASP A 205 -2.37 18.86 25.30
N PRO A 206 -3.33 18.30 26.06
CA PRO A 206 -4.74 18.32 25.71
C PRO A 206 -5.31 19.71 25.45
N LYS A 207 -4.80 20.75 26.12
CA LYS A 207 -5.28 22.13 25.96
C LYS A 207 -4.87 22.75 24.63
N LYS A 208 -3.79 22.25 24.02
CA LYS A 208 -3.28 22.73 22.73
C LYS A 208 -3.72 21.83 21.59
N ALA A 209 -3.73 20.52 21.82
CA ALA A 209 -4.03 19.52 20.81
C ALA A 209 -5.52 19.46 20.47
N CYS A 210 -6.40 19.55 21.46
CA CYS A 210 -7.84 19.42 21.25
C CYS A 210 -8.55 20.77 21.12
N ASN A 211 -9.56 20.79 20.26
CA ASN A 211 -10.34 21.97 19.88
C ASN A 211 -11.77 21.53 19.51
N ARG A 212 -12.60 22.38 18.89
CA ARG A 212 -13.96 21.95 18.46
C ARG A 212 -13.95 21.00 17.24
N LYS A 213 -12.80 20.73 16.62
CA LYS A 213 -12.64 19.73 15.54
C LYS A 213 -12.18 18.38 16.10
N LEU A 214 -11.02 18.33 16.73
CA LEU A 214 -10.52 17.19 17.50
C LEU A 214 -11.00 17.30 18.94
N ILE A 215 -12.11 16.64 19.25
CA ILE A 215 -12.82 16.80 20.53
C ILE A 215 -12.42 15.75 21.59
N GLY A 216 -11.69 14.71 21.17
CA GLY A 216 -11.27 13.59 22.03
C GLY A 216 -10.06 12.87 21.47
N ALA A 217 -9.17 12.45 22.35
CA ALA A 217 -7.95 11.73 21.99
C ALA A 217 -7.50 10.85 23.17
N ARG A 218 -7.49 9.53 22.97
CA ARG A 218 -7.04 8.52 23.95
C ARG A 218 -6.01 7.60 23.30
N TYR A 219 -5.30 6.85 24.14
CA TYR A 219 -4.36 5.82 23.72
C TYR A 219 -4.40 4.65 24.72
N TYR A 220 -4.10 3.45 24.23
CA TYR A 220 -4.11 2.21 25.00
C TYR A 220 -2.89 1.39 24.61
N LEU A 221 -2.10 0.98 25.59
CA LEU A 221 -0.80 0.35 25.37
C LEU A 221 -0.61 -0.96 26.16
N SER A 222 -1.53 -1.27 27.07
CA SER A 222 -1.33 -2.35 28.03
C SER A 222 -1.31 -3.72 27.38
N GLY A 223 -2.15 -3.95 26.36
CA GLY A 223 -2.11 -5.19 25.59
C GLY A 223 -0.85 -5.29 24.73
N PHE A 224 -0.47 -4.19 24.11
CA PHE A 224 0.74 -4.13 23.28
C PHE A 224 2.01 -4.41 24.10
N GLU A 225 2.16 -3.81 25.28
CA GLU A 225 3.35 -4.01 26.12
C GLU A 225 3.46 -5.41 26.71
N GLU A 226 2.34 -6.11 26.92
CA GLU A 226 2.35 -7.50 27.36
C GLU A 226 2.86 -8.43 26.25
N GLU A 227 2.49 -8.18 25.00
CA GLU A 227 2.87 -9.02 23.86
C GLU A 227 4.28 -8.70 23.32
N PHE A 228 4.64 -7.42 23.26
CA PHE A 228 5.86 -6.94 22.60
C PHE A 228 6.90 -6.35 23.57
N GLY A 229 6.57 -6.24 24.86
CA GLY A 229 7.40 -5.56 25.85
C GLY A 229 7.21 -4.03 25.85
N PRO A 230 7.90 -3.31 26.75
CA PRO A 230 7.69 -1.88 26.93
C PRO A 230 7.94 -1.08 25.65
N VAL A 231 7.07 -0.12 25.35
CA VAL A 231 7.25 0.78 24.21
C VAL A 231 8.57 1.55 24.39
N ASN A 232 9.38 1.64 23.33
CA ASN A 232 10.71 2.26 23.30
C ASN A 232 11.84 1.51 24.05
N ALA A 233 11.64 0.26 24.49
CA ALA A 233 12.68 -0.53 25.16
C ALA A 233 13.98 -0.69 24.32
N ASP A 234 13.86 -0.77 23.00
CA ASP A 234 15.00 -0.95 22.07
C ASP A 234 15.56 0.38 21.50
N GLY A 235 15.20 1.53 22.07
CA GLY A 235 15.57 2.85 21.52
C GLY A 235 14.81 3.23 20.25
N LYS A 236 13.68 2.55 19.98
CA LYS A 236 12.70 2.95 18.96
C LYS A 236 12.06 4.29 19.37
N THR A 237 11.69 5.11 18.39
CA THR A 237 11.00 6.39 18.61
C THR A 237 9.50 6.19 18.45
N GLU A 238 8.74 6.34 19.53
CA GLU A 238 7.28 6.32 19.55
C GLU A 238 6.80 7.22 20.70
N TYR A 239 5.62 7.82 20.57
CA TYR A 239 5.05 8.70 21.59
C TYR A 239 4.09 7.94 22.48
N GLN A 240 4.37 7.89 23.79
CA GLN A 240 3.43 7.35 24.78
C GLN A 240 2.29 8.36 25.04
N SER A 241 1.49 8.61 24.00
CA SER A 241 0.39 9.55 23.97
C SER A 241 -0.53 9.26 22.77
N PRO A 242 -1.64 9.99 22.59
CA PRO A 242 -2.45 9.90 21.37
C PRO A 242 -1.73 10.39 20.09
N ARG A 243 -0.51 10.94 20.20
CA ARG A 243 0.23 11.46 19.04
C ARG A 243 0.60 10.34 18.08
N ASP A 244 0.42 10.60 16.80
CA ASP A 244 0.74 9.68 15.71
C ASP A 244 2.23 9.77 15.34
N PHE A 245 2.94 8.66 15.46
CA PHE A 245 4.31 8.54 14.97
C PHE A 245 4.37 8.00 13.53
N ILE A 246 3.49 7.07 13.17
CA ILE A 246 3.50 6.37 11.88
C ILE A 246 2.88 7.23 10.76
N GLY A 247 1.85 8.00 11.08
CA GLY A 247 1.11 8.86 10.15
C GLY A 247 -0.14 8.22 9.56
N HIS A 248 -0.38 6.92 9.79
CA HIS A 248 -1.52 6.20 9.22
C HIS A 248 -2.84 6.75 9.78
N GLY A 249 -2.98 6.87 11.09
CA GLY A 249 -4.16 7.44 11.75
C GLY A 249 -4.44 8.89 11.35
N THR A 250 -3.39 9.70 11.19
CA THR A 250 -3.50 11.07 10.68
C THR A 250 -4.06 11.11 9.25
N HIS A 251 -3.58 10.21 8.39
CA HIS A 251 -4.03 10.11 7.01
C HIS A 251 -5.49 9.65 6.91
N THR A 252 -5.85 8.58 7.64
CA THR A 252 -7.21 8.04 7.64
C THR A 252 -8.21 9.02 8.25
N ALA A 253 -7.87 9.67 9.37
CA ALA A 253 -8.72 10.67 10.01
C ALA A 253 -8.96 11.90 9.12
N SER A 254 -7.90 12.42 8.46
CA SER A 254 -8.05 13.56 7.54
C SER A 254 -8.85 13.19 6.28
N THR A 255 -8.78 11.93 5.84
CA THR A 255 -9.60 11.43 4.74
C THR A 255 -11.07 11.33 5.11
N ALA A 256 -11.39 10.85 6.32
CA ALA A 256 -12.77 10.73 6.78
C ALA A 256 -13.40 12.10 7.08
N VAL A 257 -12.69 12.94 7.84
CA VAL A 257 -13.28 14.15 8.43
C VAL A 257 -12.35 15.37 8.39
N GLY A 258 -11.27 15.40 7.61
CA GLY A 258 -10.40 16.59 7.53
C GLY A 258 -11.16 17.87 7.17
N SER A 259 -10.85 18.97 7.88
CA SER A 259 -11.28 20.34 7.55
C SER A 259 -10.79 20.75 6.15
N ILE A 260 -11.33 21.82 5.59
CA ILE A 260 -10.98 22.25 4.24
C ILE A 260 -9.62 22.96 4.26
N VAL A 261 -8.63 22.39 3.57
CA VAL A 261 -7.29 22.96 3.46
C VAL A 261 -6.97 23.24 1.99
N ARG A 262 -6.86 24.52 1.65
CA ARG A 262 -6.61 24.97 0.28
C ARG A 262 -5.11 25.00 -0.03
N ASN A 263 -4.78 24.87 -1.31
CA ASN A 263 -3.43 24.99 -1.84
C ASN A 263 -2.42 24.03 -1.18
N VAL A 264 -2.86 22.80 -0.96
CA VAL A 264 -1.98 21.72 -0.49
C VAL A 264 -1.54 20.87 -1.64
N SER A 265 -0.34 20.32 -1.52
CA SER A 265 0.24 19.39 -2.48
C SER A 265 1.27 18.54 -1.77
N PHE A 266 1.61 17.41 -2.37
CA PHE A 266 2.81 16.67 -1.99
C PHE A 266 3.93 17.09 -2.95
N PHE A 267 4.74 18.07 -2.54
CA PHE A 267 5.81 18.64 -3.39
C PHE A 267 5.33 19.05 -4.79
N GLY A 268 4.21 19.76 -4.88
CA GLY A 268 3.58 20.18 -6.13
C GLY A 268 2.64 19.12 -6.76
N LEU A 269 2.76 17.85 -6.38
CA LEU A 269 1.88 16.80 -6.88
C LEU A 269 0.52 16.83 -6.21
N GLY A 270 -0.52 16.67 -7.03
CA GLY A 270 -1.90 16.63 -6.57
C GLY A 270 -2.35 17.94 -5.95
N GLN A 271 -1.80 19.06 -6.42
CA GLN A 271 -2.14 20.40 -5.95
C GLN A 271 -3.65 20.63 -6.01
N GLY A 272 -4.21 21.15 -4.92
CA GLY A 272 -5.63 21.45 -4.85
C GLY A 272 -6.09 21.73 -3.43
N THR A 273 -7.35 21.42 -3.18
CA THR A 273 -7.97 21.53 -1.85
C THR A 273 -8.12 20.13 -1.27
N ALA A 274 -7.49 19.87 -0.11
CA ALA A 274 -7.74 18.66 0.66
C ALA A 274 -8.92 18.89 1.59
N ARG A 275 -9.76 17.85 1.72
CA ARG A 275 -10.89 17.80 2.66
C ARG A 275 -11.27 16.35 2.92
N GLY A 276 -11.84 16.07 4.09
CA GLY A 276 -12.41 14.77 4.40
C GLY A 276 -13.83 14.58 3.85
N GLY A 277 -14.36 13.36 3.84
CA GLY A 277 -15.72 13.07 3.38
C GLY A 277 -16.80 13.90 4.08
N ALA A 278 -16.62 14.13 5.38
CA ALA A 278 -17.45 15.01 6.21
C ALA A 278 -16.61 16.10 6.89
N PRO A 279 -16.28 17.21 6.20
CA PRO A 279 -15.38 18.25 6.71
C PRO A 279 -15.81 18.92 8.01
N ARG A 280 -17.10 18.88 8.36
CA ARG A 280 -17.64 19.51 9.58
C ARG A 280 -17.96 18.52 10.70
N ALA A 281 -17.80 17.22 10.46
CA ALA A 281 -17.89 16.23 11.53
C ALA A 281 -16.79 16.44 12.58
N ARG A 282 -17.07 16.09 13.83
CA ARG A 282 -16.11 16.08 14.93
C ARG A 282 -15.27 14.80 14.87
N LEU A 283 -14.04 14.87 15.33
CA LEU A 283 -13.10 13.76 15.38
C LEU A 283 -12.82 13.36 16.83
N ALA A 284 -12.89 12.06 17.10
CA ALA A 284 -12.39 11.44 18.32
C ALA A 284 -11.40 10.34 17.97
N VAL A 285 -10.22 10.36 18.57
CA VAL A 285 -9.12 9.44 18.24
C VAL A 285 -8.87 8.47 19.37
N TYR A 286 -8.70 7.19 19.03
CA TYR A 286 -8.43 6.10 19.94
C TYR A 286 -7.19 5.36 19.42
N LYS A 287 -6.00 5.74 19.89
CA LYS A 287 -4.74 5.08 19.49
C LYS A 287 -4.68 3.68 20.10
N VAL A 288 -4.84 2.67 19.27
CA VAL A 288 -4.82 1.24 19.63
C VAL A 288 -3.73 0.46 18.89
N CYS A 289 -3.03 1.14 17.99
CA CYS A 289 -1.94 0.58 17.20
C CYS A 289 -0.65 1.35 17.49
N TRP A 290 0.45 0.62 17.57
CA TRP A 290 1.77 1.12 17.93
C TRP A 290 2.80 0.66 16.93
N ASN A 291 3.89 1.43 16.81
CA ASN A 291 5.00 1.08 15.95
C ASN A 291 5.76 -0.15 16.47
N GLU A 292 5.75 -1.21 15.68
CA GLU A 292 6.68 -2.32 15.82
C GLU A 292 7.38 -2.54 14.48
N ASN A 293 8.70 -2.32 14.44
CA ASN A 293 9.54 -2.47 13.23
C ASN A 293 9.10 -1.63 12.01
N ASN A 294 8.59 -0.41 12.24
CA ASN A 294 8.02 0.50 11.22
C ASN A 294 6.67 0.04 10.64
N GLU A 295 6.00 -0.89 11.31
CA GLU A 295 4.64 -1.34 11.00
C GLU A 295 3.70 -0.99 12.16
N GLY A 296 2.45 -0.64 11.84
CA GLY A 296 1.43 -0.38 12.85
C GLY A 296 0.79 -1.68 13.32
N MET A 297 1.12 -2.09 14.54
CA MET A 297 0.62 -3.32 15.16
C MET A 297 -0.39 -2.98 16.25
N CYS A 298 -1.54 -3.66 16.25
CA CYS A 298 -2.65 -3.37 17.15
C CYS A 298 -2.93 -4.59 18.04
N ALA A 299 -2.78 -4.45 19.35
CA ALA A 299 -3.10 -5.53 20.28
C ALA A 299 -4.62 -5.64 20.47
N GLU A 300 -5.14 -6.87 20.41
CA GLU A 300 -6.59 -7.12 20.48
C GLU A 300 -7.26 -6.57 21.75
N ALA A 301 -6.58 -6.67 22.89
CA ALA A 301 -7.07 -6.14 24.16
C ALA A 301 -7.22 -4.61 24.13
N ASP A 302 -6.25 -3.92 23.53
CA ASP A 302 -6.25 -2.46 23.37
C ASP A 302 -7.32 -2.03 22.36
N VAL A 303 -7.51 -2.77 21.27
CA VAL A 303 -8.58 -2.55 20.29
C VAL A 303 -9.95 -2.64 20.95
N LEU A 304 -10.22 -3.70 21.72
CA LEU A 304 -11.51 -3.86 22.40
C LEU A 304 -11.75 -2.75 23.43
N LYS A 305 -10.71 -2.34 24.15
CA LYS A 305 -10.79 -1.20 25.08
C LYS A 305 -11.07 0.11 24.36
N GLY A 306 -10.50 0.30 23.17
CA GLY A 306 -10.80 1.41 22.28
C GLY A 306 -12.27 1.46 21.87
N PHE A 307 -12.85 0.32 21.47
CA PHE A 307 -14.29 0.22 21.17
C PHE A 307 -15.16 0.56 22.38
N ASP A 308 -14.87 -0.03 23.54
CA ASP A 308 -15.60 0.21 24.79
C ASP A 308 -15.68 1.71 25.15
N ASP A 309 -14.53 2.38 25.18
CA ASP A 309 -14.47 3.82 25.47
C ASP A 309 -15.13 4.66 24.34
N ALA A 310 -14.99 4.27 23.07
CA ALA A 310 -15.62 4.99 21.96
C ALA A 310 -17.15 4.98 22.05
N LEU A 311 -17.73 3.81 22.34
CA LEU A 311 -19.17 3.65 22.51
C LEU A 311 -19.67 4.39 23.76
N HIS A 312 -18.93 4.32 24.87
CA HIS A 312 -19.25 5.06 26.08
C HIS A 312 -19.21 6.59 25.86
N ASP A 313 -18.19 7.06 25.14
CA ASP A 313 -17.95 8.49 24.89
C ASP A 313 -19.03 9.11 23.96
N GLY A 314 -19.75 8.28 23.20
CA GLY A 314 -20.89 8.69 22.37
C GLY A 314 -20.53 8.99 20.93
N VAL A 315 -19.59 8.24 20.34
CA VAL A 315 -19.31 8.32 18.89
C VAL A 315 -20.51 7.83 18.07
N HIS A 316 -20.69 8.37 16.87
CA HIS A 316 -21.79 8.01 15.97
C HIS A 316 -21.37 7.03 14.86
N VAL A 317 -20.11 7.13 14.42
CA VAL A 317 -19.50 6.24 13.42
C VAL A 317 -18.09 5.91 13.90
N ILE A 318 -17.65 4.67 13.70
CA ILE A 318 -16.28 4.24 13.98
C ILE A 318 -15.61 3.82 12.67
N SER A 319 -14.44 4.40 12.39
CA SER A 319 -13.59 4.04 11.28
C SER A 319 -12.40 3.23 11.79
N VAL A 320 -12.19 2.06 11.20
CA VAL A 320 -11.12 1.12 11.56
C VAL A 320 -10.39 0.68 10.30
N SER A 321 -9.08 0.95 10.24
CA SER A 321 -8.26 0.69 9.04
C SER A 321 -7.16 -0.34 9.29
N PHE A 322 -7.51 -1.40 10.01
CA PHE A 322 -6.68 -2.59 10.24
C PHE A 322 -7.56 -3.84 10.19
N GLY A 323 -6.93 -5.01 10.13
CA GLY A 323 -7.61 -6.29 10.06
C GLY A 323 -6.62 -7.44 10.28
N VAL A 324 -7.14 -8.66 10.30
CA VAL A 324 -6.35 -9.87 10.46
C VAL A 324 -6.26 -10.61 9.14
N THR A 325 -5.04 -10.98 8.75
CA THR A 325 -4.79 -11.79 7.56
C THR A 325 -5.44 -13.17 7.71
N PRO A 326 -6.18 -13.66 6.69
CA PRO A 326 -6.79 -14.99 6.72
C PRO A 326 -5.78 -16.14 6.90
N PRO A 327 -6.21 -17.32 7.40
CA PRO A 327 -7.60 -17.75 7.58
C PRO A 327 -8.28 -17.09 8.79
N LEU A 328 -9.52 -16.64 8.59
CA LEU A 328 -10.31 -16.03 9.65
C LEU A 328 -10.86 -17.11 10.60
N ALA A 329 -10.81 -16.81 11.89
CA ALA A 329 -11.49 -17.60 12.90
C ALA A 329 -13.03 -17.40 12.80
N PRO A 330 -13.84 -18.27 13.44
CA PRO A 330 -15.26 -18.01 13.58
C PRO A 330 -15.53 -16.64 14.24
N PHE A 331 -16.68 -16.05 13.90
CA PHE A 331 -17.14 -14.80 14.51
C PHE A 331 -17.07 -14.86 16.04
N LEU A 332 -16.76 -13.73 16.67
CA LEU A 332 -16.58 -13.57 18.13
C LEU A 332 -15.30 -14.20 18.71
N ASN A 333 -14.43 -14.76 17.87
CA ASN A 333 -13.06 -15.10 18.28
C ASN A 333 -12.07 -13.97 18.01
N TRP A 334 -12.50 -12.91 17.31
CA TRP A 334 -11.75 -11.70 17.06
C TRP A 334 -12.37 -10.52 17.82
N THR A 335 -11.55 -9.73 18.49
CA THR A 335 -12.04 -8.69 19.42
C THR A 335 -12.71 -7.51 18.73
N ALA A 336 -12.29 -7.13 17.53
CA ALA A 336 -12.96 -6.07 16.77
C ALA A 336 -14.30 -6.52 16.16
N ASP A 337 -14.53 -7.83 15.96
CA ASP A 337 -15.87 -8.36 15.66
C ASP A 337 -16.81 -8.17 16.86
N ILE A 338 -16.32 -8.44 18.08
CA ILE A 338 -17.07 -8.24 19.32
C ILE A 338 -17.37 -6.74 19.53
N GLY A 339 -16.35 -5.89 19.41
CA GLY A 339 -16.49 -4.44 19.55
C GLY A 339 -17.48 -3.86 18.54
N SER A 340 -17.39 -4.27 17.27
CA SER A 340 -18.31 -3.82 16.22
C SER A 340 -19.73 -4.38 16.37
N PHE A 341 -19.89 -5.58 16.91
CA PHE A 341 -21.21 -6.13 17.22
C PHE A 341 -21.95 -5.28 18.27
N HIS A 342 -21.25 -4.89 19.34
CA HIS A 342 -21.82 -4.00 20.35
C HIS A 342 -22.06 -2.58 19.82
N ALA A 343 -21.21 -2.08 18.94
CA ALA A 343 -21.44 -0.83 18.24
C ALA A 343 -22.77 -0.85 17.46
N MET A 344 -23.00 -1.91 16.68
CA MET A 344 -24.26 -2.11 15.96
C MET A 344 -25.46 -2.13 16.91
N GLN A 345 -25.38 -2.84 18.05
CA GLN A 345 -26.47 -2.87 19.04
C GLN A 345 -26.83 -1.49 19.61
N LEU A 346 -25.86 -0.58 19.68
CA LEU A 346 -26.04 0.80 20.12
C LEU A 346 -26.38 1.77 18.97
N GLY A 347 -26.55 1.26 17.75
CA GLY A 347 -26.85 2.08 16.57
C GLY A 347 -25.64 2.84 16.02
N VAL A 348 -24.42 2.45 16.40
CA VAL A 348 -23.15 3.02 15.91
C VAL A 348 -22.65 2.20 14.74
N SER A 349 -22.45 2.84 13.59
CA SER A 349 -21.95 2.16 12.39
C SER A 349 -20.43 2.00 12.45
N VAL A 350 -19.92 0.82 12.07
CA VAL A 350 -18.47 0.55 11.99
C VAL A 350 -18.07 0.30 10.54
N VAL A 351 -17.03 0.99 10.10
CA VAL A 351 -16.46 0.88 8.76
C VAL A 351 -15.05 0.29 8.87
N PHE A 352 -14.85 -0.88 8.24
CA PHE A 352 -13.58 -1.58 8.16
C PHE A 352 -13.01 -1.53 6.74
N SER A 353 -11.68 -1.55 6.62
CA SER A 353 -11.03 -1.91 5.37
C SER A 353 -11.21 -3.40 5.07
N ALA A 354 -11.30 -3.79 3.79
CA ALA A 354 -11.37 -5.18 3.38
C ALA A 354 -10.03 -5.94 3.51
N GLY A 355 -8.93 -5.21 3.77
CA GLY A 355 -7.58 -5.74 3.78
C GLY A 355 -6.86 -5.60 2.42
N ASN A 356 -5.54 -5.81 2.44
CA ASN A 356 -4.65 -5.60 1.29
C ASN A 356 -3.99 -6.89 0.76
N ASP A 357 -4.45 -8.06 1.23
CA ASP A 357 -3.83 -9.35 0.92
C ASP A 357 -4.20 -9.91 -0.46
N GLY A 358 -5.07 -9.22 -1.21
CA GLY A 358 -5.49 -9.63 -2.56
C GLY A 358 -4.32 -9.83 -3.55
N PRO A 359 -4.59 -10.38 -4.75
CA PRO A 359 -5.90 -10.45 -5.39
C PRO A 359 -6.59 -11.83 -5.31
N ASP A 360 -5.99 -12.79 -4.62
CA ASP A 360 -6.54 -14.14 -4.55
C ASP A 360 -7.88 -14.18 -3.80
N PRO A 361 -8.80 -15.10 -4.16
CA PRO A 361 -10.08 -15.24 -3.46
C PRO A 361 -9.90 -15.55 -1.97
N SER A 362 -10.90 -15.17 -1.17
CA SER A 362 -10.95 -15.45 0.28
C SER A 362 -9.85 -14.76 1.10
N LEU A 363 -9.33 -13.63 0.61
CA LEU A 363 -8.32 -12.81 1.30
C LEU A 363 -8.87 -11.54 1.97
N VAL A 364 -10.20 -11.43 2.09
CA VAL A 364 -10.85 -10.33 2.82
C VAL A 364 -10.65 -10.54 4.32
N GLN A 365 -10.20 -9.50 5.02
CA GLN A 365 -9.83 -9.57 6.45
C GLN A 365 -11.00 -9.29 7.40
N ASN A 366 -11.92 -8.41 7.01
CA ASN A 366 -13.05 -7.98 7.84
C ASN A 366 -14.37 -8.37 7.15
N VAL A 367 -15.05 -9.40 7.66
CA VAL A 367 -16.24 -10.02 7.00
C VAL A 367 -17.49 -10.07 7.89
N ALA A 368 -17.45 -9.42 9.05
CA ALA A 368 -18.58 -9.35 9.97
C ALA A 368 -19.83 -8.75 9.30
N PRO A 369 -20.99 -9.46 9.29
CA PRO A 369 -22.19 -8.99 8.58
C PRO A 369 -22.79 -7.68 9.12
N TRP A 370 -22.45 -7.30 10.34
CA TRP A 370 -22.95 -6.09 11.02
C TRP A 370 -22.08 -4.85 10.79
N ALA A 371 -20.97 -4.98 10.05
CA ALA A 371 -20.08 -3.89 9.75
C ALA A 371 -19.95 -3.67 8.23
N ILE A 372 -19.48 -2.49 7.84
CA ILE A 372 -19.26 -2.14 6.44
C ILE A 372 -17.81 -2.47 6.09
N SER A 373 -17.61 -3.46 5.22
CA SER A 373 -16.28 -3.82 4.71
C SER A 373 -16.02 -3.13 3.36
N VAL A 374 -14.96 -2.35 3.28
CA VAL A 374 -14.68 -1.45 2.13
C VAL A 374 -13.45 -1.90 1.36
N ALA A 375 -13.63 -2.24 0.08
CA ALA A 375 -12.54 -2.53 -0.85
C ALA A 375 -11.92 -1.24 -1.44
N ALA A 376 -10.71 -1.34 -1.98
CA ALA A 376 -10.01 -0.23 -2.62
C ALA A 376 -10.14 -0.27 -4.15
N SER A 377 -10.32 0.89 -4.77
CA SER A 377 -10.34 1.07 -6.23
C SER A 377 -9.56 2.31 -6.66
N SER A 378 -9.18 2.37 -7.94
CA SER A 378 -8.50 3.53 -8.51
C SER A 378 -9.47 4.67 -8.84
N VAL A 379 -8.95 5.90 -8.82
CA VAL A 379 -9.66 7.09 -9.32
C VAL A 379 -9.18 7.47 -10.72
N ASP A 380 -9.82 8.47 -11.32
CA ASP A 380 -9.47 8.99 -12.65
C ASP A 380 -8.13 9.75 -12.72
N ARG A 381 -7.58 10.18 -11.58
CA ARG A 381 -6.30 10.87 -11.51
C ARG A 381 -5.13 9.90 -11.42
N ALA A 382 -4.18 10.11 -12.31
CA ALA A 382 -2.91 9.43 -12.34
C ALA A 382 -1.76 10.44 -12.22
N PHE A 383 -0.61 10.03 -11.70
CA PHE A 383 0.60 10.85 -11.63
C PHE A 383 1.66 10.28 -12.59
N PRO A 384 1.68 10.71 -13.86
CA PRO A 384 2.74 10.34 -14.77
C PRO A 384 4.00 11.17 -14.48
N THR A 385 5.16 10.53 -14.54
CA THR A 385 6.47 11.17 -14.66
C THR A 385 6.95 11.04 -16.10
N GLU A 386 7.36 12.15 -16.69
CA GLU A 386 8.05 12.17 -17.97
C GLU A 386 9.54 11.87 -17.77
N ILE A 387 10.05 10.90 -18.51
CA ILE A 387 11.48 10.57 -18.54
C ILE A 387 12.01 10.91 -19.93
N LEU A 388 12.96 11.84 -19.98
CA LEU A 388 13.66 12.21 -21.21
C LEU A 388 14.90 11.31 -21.36
N VAL A 389 14.86 10.44 -22.35
CA VAL A 389 15.96 9.54 -22.72
C VAL A 389 16.72 10.17 -23.88
N ASN A 390 18.03 10.40 -23.70
CA ASN A 390 18.96 10.89 -24.72
C ASN A 390 18.51 12.20 -25.40
N GLY A 391 17.89 13.12 -24.65
CA GLY A 391 17.51 14.45 -25.13
C GLY A 391 16.44 14.49 -26.23
N SER A 392 15.82 13.35 -26.58
CA SER A 392 14.94 13.26 -27.75
C SER A 392 13.77 12.28 -27.61
N LEU A 393 13.89 11.25 -26.77
CA LEU A 393 12.81 10.29 -26.54
C LEU A 393 12.14 10.56 -25.19
N LEU A 394 10.87 10.96 -25.22
CA LEU A 394 10.04 11.10 -24.03
C LEU A 394 9.29 9.80 -23.75
N ILE A 395 9.41 9.27 -22.53
CA ILE A 395 8.66 8.11 -22.04
C ILE A 395 7.81 8.57 -20.86
N MET A 396 6.50 8.42 -20.97
CA MET A 396 5.60 8.59 -19.84
C MET A 396 5.57 7.31 -19.00
N VAL A 397 5.91 7.43 -17.73
CA VAL A 397 5.85 6.32 -16.78
C VAL A 397 4.98 6.74 -15.61
N LEU A 398 4.09 5.86 -15.14
CA LEU A 398 3.27 6.16 -13.97
C LEU A 398 4.10 6.02 -12.68
N PHE A 399 5.00 6.96 -12.40
CA PHE A 399 5.83 7.04 -11.19
C PHE A 399 5.69 8.42 -10.56
N LEU A 400 6.01 8.54 -9.28
CA LEU A 400 6.09 9.82 -8.57
C LEU A 400 7.57 10.21 -8.44
N PHE A 401 8.04 11.11 -9.31
CA PHE A 401 9.29 11.85 -9.10
C PHE A 401 8.97 13.34 -8.93
N LEU A 402 9.71 14.01 -8.06
CA LEU A 402 9.45 15.41 -7.70
C LEU A 402 10.06 16.41 -8.70
N HIS A 403 10.90 15.94 -9.62
CA HIS A 403 11.59 16.75 -10.63
C HIS A 403 11.71 16.00 -11.96
N THR A 404 11.83 16.74 -13.07
CA THR A 404 12.22 16.18 -14.37
C THR A 404 13.62 15.59 -14.24
N ILE A 405 13.75 14.29 -14.49
CA ILE A 405 15.04 13.62 -14.44
C ILE A 405 15.62 13.63 -15.85
N GLU A 406 16.65 14.43 -16.08
CA GLU A 406 17.60 14.16 -17.15
C GLU A 406 18.53 13.02 -16.70
N ILE A 407 18.75 12.03 -17.56
CA ILE A 407 19.62 10.88 -17.24
C ILE A 407 21.04 11.31 -16.84
N ALA A 408 21.47 12.52 -17.21
CA ALA A 408 22.76 13.09 -16.87
C ALA A 408 22.92 13.49 -15.39
N ASP A 409 21.82 13.74 -14.66
CA ASP A 409 21.84 14.21 -13.26
C ASP A 409 21.83 13.06 -12.23
N LEU A 410 21.68 11.82 -12.68
CA LEU A 410 21.73 10.63 -11.82
C LEU A 410 23.18 10.18 -11.62
N ASP A 411 23.84 10.67 -10.57
CA ASP A 411 25.12 10.12 -10.12
C ASP A 411 24.89 8.77 -9.41
N PHE A 412 25.06 7.67 -10.15
CA PHE A 412 24.94 6.30 -9.64
C PHE A 412 26.12 5.85 -8.76
N SER A 413 27.10 6.71 -8.49
CA SER A 413 28.27 6.35 -7.68
C SER A 413 28.10 6.57 -6.17
N ASN A 414 27.07 7.31 -5.73
CA ASN A 414 26.87 7.60 -4.30
C ASN A 414 25.38 7.65 -3.88
N PRO A 415 24.79 6.53 -3.41
CA PRO A 415 23.35 6.42 -3.12
C PRO A 415 22.87 7.19 -1.86
N LEU A 416 23.76 7.84 -1.10
CA LEU A 416 23.40 8.58 0.12
C LEU A 416 23.06 10.06 -0.10
N LYS A 417 23.34 10.65 -1.26
CA LYS A 417 23.02 12.07 -1.54
C LYS A 417 21.61 12.31 -2.11
N ALA A 418 20.97 11.29 -2.67
CA ALA A 418 19.63 11.41 -3.26
C ALA A 418 18.47 11.40 -2.24
N GLY A 419 18.76 11.25 -0.95
CA GLY A 419 17.78 11.36 0.14
C GLY A 419 17.56 12.80 0.65
N TYR A 420 18.36 13.77 0.18
CA TYR A 420 18.25 15.19 0.53
C TYR A 420 18.46 16.05 -0.72
N MET A 421 17.57 15.94 -1.71
CA MET A 421 17.27 16.99 -2.69
C MET A 421 15.81 16.90 -3.12
#